data_AF-A0A973JDQ9-F1
#
_entry.id   AF-A0A973JDQ9-F1
#
_cell.length_a   1.000
_cell.length_b   1.000
_cell.length_c   1.000
_cell.angle_alpha   90.00
_cell.angle_beta   90.00
_cell.angle_gamma   90.00
#
_symmetry.space_group_name_H-M   'P 1'
#
loop_
_entity.id
_entity.type
_entity.pdbx_description
1 polymer ?
#
loop_
_entity_poly.entity_id
_entity_poly.type
_entity_poly.pdbx_seq_one_letter_code
_entity_poly.pdbx_strand_id
1 'polypeptide(L)'
;MTFFLDIAWWFIVAAATAATSALALMKPSKPLLILAAVVAWTVSVAWTGMMLGALSALAAAAFSLVWGVILFLLTLLLSGVRMMAKKRYG
;
A
#
# COMPACT_ATOMS: atom_id res chain seq x y z
N MET A 1 7.32 22.97 1.41
CA MET A 1 8.03 21.68 1.60
C MET A 1 8.30 21.36 3.07
N THR A 2 7.57 21.94 4.02
CA THR A 2 7.76 21.73 5.48
C THR A 2 7.05 20.49 6.04
N PHE A 3 6.19 19.85 5.25
CA PHE A 3 5.38 18.70 5.71
C PHE A 3 6.20 17.44 6.04
N PHE A 4 7.41 17.30 5.51
CA PHE A 4 8.29 16.16 5.86
C PHE A 4 8.75 16.16 7.32
N LEU A 5 8.72 17.33 7.98
CA LEU A 5 9.04 17.49 9.39
C LEU A 5 7.82 17.24 10.29
N ASP A 6 6.62 17.13 9.71
CA ASP A 6 5.39 16.92 10.46
C ASP A 6 5.19 15.42 10.73
N ILE A 7 5.16 15.07 12.02
CA ILE A 7 4.96 13.70 12.48
C ILE A 7 3.56 13.18 12.08
N ALA A 8 2.55 14.05 12.00
CA ALA A 8 1.21 13.65 11.56
C ALA A 8 1.22 13.20 10.09
N TRP A 9 2.08 13.79 9.25
CA TRP A 9 2.25 13.36 7.86
C TRP A 9 2.77 11.92 7.79
N TRP A 10 3.77 11.58 8.59
CA TRP A 10 4.33 10.21 8.65
C TRP A 10 3.32 9.17 9.13
N PHE A 11 2.46 9.51 10.10
CA PHE A 11 1.38 8.61 10.53
C PHE A 11 0.37 8.34 9.40
N ILE A 12 0.01 9.36 8.63
CA ILE A 12 -0.92 9.20 7.51
C ILE A 12 -0.27 8.40 6.37
N VAL A 13 1.01 8.62 6.10
CA VAL A 13 1.78 7.82 5.14
C VAL A 13 1.86 6.36 5.59
N ALA A 14 2.11 6.11 6.88
CA ALA A 14 2.13 4.76 7.46
C ALA A 14 0.77 4.04 7.34
N ALA A 15 -0.33 4.77 7.52
CA ALA A 15 -1.67 4.22 7.30
C ALA A 15 -1.92 3.88 5.82
N ALA A 16 -1.51 4.76 4.90
CA ALA A 16 -1.63 4.53 3.46
C ALA A 16 -0.73 3.36 2.99
N THR A 17 0.47 3.21 3.53
CA THR A 17 1.34 2.05 3.26
C THR A 17 0.78 0.76 3.87
N ALA A 18 0.16 0.80 5.04
CA ALA A 18 -0.51 -0.38 5.60
C ALA A 18 -1.69 -0.84 4.71
N ALA A 19 -2.51 0.08 4.22
CA ALA A 19 -3.63 -0.23 3.33
C ALA A 19 -3.16 -0.84 1.99
N THR A 20 -2.12 -0.27 1.38
CA THR A 20 -1.51 -0.81 0.15
C THR A 20 -0.78 -2.13 0.38
N SER A 21 -0.16 -2.33 1.55
CA SER A 21 0.42 -3.63 1.94
C SER A 21 -0.65 -4.70 2.07
N ALA A 22 -1.79 -4.38 2.68
CA ALA A 22 -2.93 -5.29 2.76
C ALA A 22 -3.41 -5.68 1.34
N LEU A 23 -3.57 -4.70 0.44
CA LEU A 23 -3.93 -4.97 -0.96
C LEU A 23 -2.93 -5.88 -1.67
N ALA A 24 -1.63 -5.64 -1.51
CA ALA A 24 -0.57 -6.39 -2.17
C ALA A 24 -0.42 -7.84 -1.66
N LEU A 25 -0.74 -8.08 -0.38
CA LEU A 25 -0.63 -9.39 0.27
C LEU A 25 -1.92 -10.22 0.17
N MET A 26 -3.06 -9.58 -0.10
CA MET A 26 -4.34 -10.27 -0.19
C MET A 26 -4.49 -11.05 -1.49
N LYS A 27 -4.94 -12.29 -1.36
CA LYS A 27 -5.33 -13.09 -2.53
C LYS A 27 -6.52 -12.41 -3.22
N PRO A 28 -6.57 -12.38 -4.56
CA PRO A 28 -7.63 -11.72 -5.33
C PRO A 28 -9.03 -12.32 -5.14
N SER A 29 -9.18 -13.38 -4.35
CA SER A 29 -10.45 -14.09 -4.11
C SER A 29 -11.45 -13.36 -3.21
N LYS A 30 -11.10 -12.19 -2.66
CA LYS A 30 -11.98 -11.41 -1.76
C LYS A 30 -12.18 -9.96 -2.26
N PRO A 31 -13.00 -9.74 -3.30
CA PRO A 31 -13.19 -8.42 -3.93
C PRO A 31 -13.70 -7.35 -2.96
N LEU A 32 -14.52 -7.74 -1.97
CA LEU A 32 -15.06 -6.84 -0.95
C LEU A 32 -13.96 -6.21 -0.06
N LEU A 33 -12.91 -6.98 0.25
CA LEU A 33 -11.81 -6.49 1.08
C LEU A 33 -10.82 -5.65 0.27
N ILE A 34 -10.66 -5.96 -1.02
CA ILE A 34 -9.91 -5.11 -1.97
C ILE A 34 -10.60 -3.75 -2.07
N LEU A 35 -11.93 -3.73 -2.22
CA LEU A 35 -12.70 -2.50 -2.24
C LEU A 35 -12.53 -1.70 -0.94
N ALA A 36 -12.63 -2.35 0.22
CA ALA A 36 -12.44 -1.70 1.51
C ALA A 36 -11.04 -1.08 1.67
N ALA A 37 -9.99 -1.77 1.23
CA ALA A 37 -8.63 -1.28 1.31
C ALA A 37 -8.35 -0.14 0.30
N VAL A 38 -8.97 -0.17 -0.89
CA VAL A 38 -8.93 0.95 -1.83
C VAL A 38 -9.63 2.18 -1.25
N VAL A 39 -10.81 2.00 -0.65
CA VAL A 39 -11.54 3.10 0.02
C VAL A 39 -10.74 3.66 1.20
N ALA A 40 -10.13 2.80 2.02
CA ALA A 40 -9.28 3.25 3.12
C ALA A 40 -8.08 4.06 2.60
N TRP A 41 -7.44 3.60 1.52
CA TRP A 41 -6.33 4.30 0.88
C TRP A 41 -6.74 5.67 0.31
N THR A 42 -7.84 5.74 -0.43
CA THR A 42 -8.33 7.01 -1.00
C THR A 42 -8.71 8.00 0.09
N VAL A 43 -9.34 7.55 1.17
CA VAL A 43 -9.68 8.40 2.32
C VAL A 43 -8.41 8.92 3.00
N SER A 44 -7.39 8.09 3.21
CA SER A 44 -6.11 8.53 3.80
C SER A 44 -5.40 9.58 2.94
N VAL A 45 -5.37 9.40 1.62
CA VAL A 45 -4.76 10.35 0.67
C VAL A 45 -5.56 11.65 0.58
N ALA A 46 -6.89 11.56 0.52
CA ALA A 46 -7.77 12.72 0.52
C ALA A 46 -7.62 13.55 1.81
N TRP A 47 -7.54 12.88 2.96
CA TRP A 47 -7.32 13.53 4.25
C TRP A 47 -5.98 14.26 4.31
N THR A 48 -4.91 13.68 3.76
CA THR A 48 -3.61 14.35 3.65
C THR A 48 -3.68 15.61 2.78
N GLY A 49 -4.49 15.57 1.72
CA GLY A 49 -4.70 16.72 0.83
C GLY A 49 -5.42 17.88 1.51
N MET A 50 -6.43 17.58 2.33
CA MET A 50 -7.19 18.59 3.07
C MET A 50 -6.39 19.23 4.19
N MET A 51 -5.55 18.45 4.89
CA MET A 51 -4.80 18.93 6.06
C MET A 51 -3.49 19.65 5.70
N LEU A 52 -2.75 19.12 4.73
CA LEU A 52 -1.35 19.52 4.48
C LEU A 52 -1.13 20.07 3.05
N GLY A 53 -2.16 20.02 2.21
CA GLY A 53 -2.18 20.53 0.85
C GLY A 53 -2.01 19.48 -0.25
N ALA A 54 -2.19 19.90 -1.50
CA ALA A 54 -2.21 19.00 -2.66
C ALA A 54 -0.86 18.27 -2.90
N LEU A 55 0.26 18.96 -2.65
CA LEU A 55 1.61 18.40 -2.83
C LEU A 55 1.92 17.25 -1.86
N SER A 56 1.46 17.32 -0.61
CA SER A 56 1.66 16.26 0.38
C SER A 56 0.78 15.04 0.10
N ALA A 57 -0.43 15.23 -0.45
CA ALA A 57 -1.27 14.13 -0.90
C ALA A 57 -0.64 13.38 -2.08
N LEU A 58 -0.10 14.11 -3.06
CA LEU A 58 0.62 13.51 -4.19
C LEU A 58 1.83 12.70 -3.73
N ALA A 59 2.63 13.24 -2.80
CA ALA A 59 3.76 12.52 -2.23
C ALA A 59 3.31 11.25 -1.49
N ALA A 60 2.30 11.33 -0.62
CA ALA A 60 1.78 10.18 0.12
C ALA A 60 1.21 9.10 -0.82
N ALA A 61 0.49 9.50 -1.86
CA ALA A 61 -0.01 8.59 -2.89
C ALA A 61 1.13 7.90 -3.65
N ALA A 62 2.14 8.64 -4.09
CA ALA A 62 3.29 8.08 -4.81
C ALA A 62 4.08 7.08 -3.94
N PHE A 63 4.42 7.46 -2.70
CA PHE A 63 5.15 6.59 -1.79
C PHE A 63 4.39 5.29 -1.48
N SER A 64 3.10 5.41 -1.16
CA SER A 64 2.28 4.23 -0.82
C SER A 64 2.05 3.31 -2.02
N LEU A 65 1.86 3.85 -3.23
CA LEU A 65 1.75 3.04 -4.44
C LEU A 65 3.06 2.32 -4.78
N VAL A 66 4.20 3.00 -4.74
CA VAL A 66 5.51 2.38 -5.00
C VAL A 66 5.75 1.25 -4.00
N TRP A 67 5.45 1.47 -2.72
CA TRP A 67 5.57 0.45 -1.69
C TRP A 67 4.65 -0.75 -1.94
N GLY A 68 3.38 -0.50 -2.28
CA GLY A 68 2.42 -1.54 -2.63
C GLY A 68 2.87 -2.41 -3.81
N VAL A 69 3.45 -1.79 -4.85
CA VAL A 69 4.00 -2.51 -6.02
C VAL A 69 5.18 -3.39 -5.63
N ILE A 70 6.09 -2.89 -4.78
CA ILE A 70 7.24 -3.68 -4.30
C ILE A 70 6.76 -4.92 -3.54
N LEU A 71 5.79 -4.75 -2.64
CA LEU A 71 5.22 -5.87 -1.89
C LEU A 71 4.51 -6.88 -2.81
N PHE A 72 3.81 -6.40 -3.84
CA PHE A 72 3.17 -7.27 -4.81
C PHE A 72 4.18 -8.09 -5.61
N LEU A 73 5.31 -7.49 -6.00
CA LEU A 73 6.39 -8.22 -6.66
C LEU A 73 7.02 -9.27 -5.73
N LEU A 74 7.23 -8.93 -4.45
CA LEU A 74 7.74 -9.86 -3.45
C LEU A 74 6.78 -11.04 -3.22
N THR A 75 5.47 -10.80 -3.17
CA THR A 75 4.49 -11.89 -3.00
C THR A 75 4.44 -12.80 -4.22
N LEU A 76 4.53 -12.24 -5.43
CA LEU A 76 4.66 -13.03 -6.66
C LEU A 76 5.91 -13.90 -6.65
N LEU A 77 7.06 -13.35 -6.28
CA LEU A 77 8.32 -14.09 -6.19
C LEU A 77 8.23 -15.24 -5.17
N LEU A 78 7.75 -14.97 -3.94
CA LEU A 78 7.60 -15.99 -2.91
C LEU A 78 6.58 -17.07 -3.29
N SER A 79 5.48 -16.68 -3.93
CA SER A 79 4.48 -17.61 -4.45
C SER A 79 5.07 -18.52 -5.54
N GLY A 80 5.84 -17.94 -6.47
CA GLY A 80 6.55 -18.67 -7.51
C GLY A 80 7.59 -19.65 -6.94
N VAL A 81 8.40 -19.22 -5.97
CA VAL A 81 9.37 -20.08 -5.28
C VAL A 81 8.67 -21.25 -4.59
N ARG A 82 7.57 -20.99 -3.88
CA ARG A 82 6.79 -22.03 -3.21
C ARG A 82 6.20 -23.05 -4.19
N MET A 83 5.74 -22.59 -5.36
CA MET A 83 5.22 -23.46 -6.42
C MET A 83 6.31 -24.34 -7.03
N MET A 84 7.50 -23.79 -7.28
CA MET A 84 8.66 -24.55 -7.75
C MET A 84 9.15 -25.57 -6.72
N ALA A 85 9.22 -25.18 -5.44
CA ALA A 85 9.58 -26.09 -4.35
C ALA A 85 8.59 -27.26 -4.23
N LYS A 86 7.29 -26.98 -4.31
CA LYS A 86 6.25 -28.02 -4.28
C LYS A 86 6.33 -28.98 -5.47
N LYS A 87 6.72 -28.49 -6.66
CA LYS A 87 6.87 -29.33 -7.87
C LYS A 87 8.13 -30.20 -7.86
N ARG A 88 9.16 -29.81 -7.10
CA ARG A 88 10.46 -30.51 -7.08
C ARG A 88 10.65 -31.43 -5.87
N TYR A 89 10.02 -31.12 -4.74
CA TYR A 89 10.18 -31.86 -3.48
C TYR A 89 8.88 -32.45 -2.94
N GLY A 90 7.76 -32.29 -3.65
CA GLY A 90 6.44 -32.79 -3.25
C GLY A 90 5.83 -33.72 -4.27
#